data_AF-A0A231HNV8-F1
#
_entry.id   AF-A0A231HNV8-F1
#
_cell.length_a   1.000
_cell.length_b   1.000
_cell.length_c   1.000
_cell.angle_alpha   90.00
_cell.angle_beta   90.00
_cell.angle_gamma   90.00
#
_symmetry.space_group_name_H-M   'P 1'
#
loop_
_entity.id
_entity.type
_entity.pdbx_description
1 polymer ?
#
loop_
_entity_poly.entity_id
_entity_poly.type
_entity_poly.pdbx_seq_one_letter_code
_entity_poly.pdbx_strand_id
1 'polypeptide(L)'
;MRLFNLFLRRAGVQSVPARGRKPAASRLTVVCARDHMADVRRTLYKNFESAGLKVGSVQVSAAADPALVSACVTVSCSPEMRPVLMKQARDLTTVAGVRHVRWGDHRHIVLN
;
A
#
# COMPACT_ATOMS: atom_id res chain seq x y z
N MET A 1 39.95 2.98 -13.05
CA MET A 1 39.27 4.05 -12.27
C MET A 1 38.55 3.46 -11.05
N ARG A 2 39.23 3.34 -9.91
CA ARG A 2 38.73 2.65 -8.69
C ARG A 2 38.81 3.51 -7.41
N LEU A 3 39.05 4.82 -7.53
CA LEU A 3 39.33 5.70 -6.38
C LEU A 3 38.08 6.35 -5.74
N PHE A 4 36.94 6.41 -6.44
CA PHE A 4 35.76 7.14 -5.97
C PHE A 4 34.91 6.40 -4.92
N ASN A 5 35.16 5.11 -4.69
CA ASN A 5 34.37 4.32 -3.73
C ASN A 5 34.76 4.52 -2.25
N LEU A 6 35.90 5.16 -1.97
CA LEU A 6 36.35 5.37 -0.59
C LEU A 6 35.76 6.64 0.04
N PHE A 7 35.43 7.66 -0.76
CA PHE A 7 34.84 8.91 -0.25
C PHE A 7 33.35 8.80 0.10
N LEU A 8 32.61 7.88 -0.53
CA LEU A 8 31.18 7.68 -0.23
C LEU A 8 30.94 6.94 1.10
N ARG A 9 31.98 6.31 1.68
CA ARG A 9 31.85 5.56 2.94
C ARG A 9 31.81 6.45 4.19
N ARG A 10 32.25 7.71 4.09
CA ARG A 10 32.25 8.68 5.21
C ARG A 10 30.97 9.51 5.32
N ALA A 11 30.06 9.41 4.35
CA ALA A 11 28.78 10.13 4.35
C ALA A 11 27.60 9.31 4.93
N GLY A 12 27.85 8.14 5.54
CA GLY A 12 26.78 7.33 6.14
C GLY A 12 25.76 6.79 5.14
N VAL A 13 26.03 6.89 3.83
CA VAL A 13 25.16 6.38 2.77
C VAL A 13 25.32 4.87 2.71
N GLN A 14 24.55 4.17 3.54
CA GLN A 14 24.34 2.74 3.37
C GLN A 14 23.68 2.53 2.02
N SER A 15 24.42 1.98 1.06
CA SER A 15 23.84 1.44 -0.16
C SER A 15 22.92 0.30 0.24
N VAL A 16 21.61 0.59 0.31
CA VAL A 16 20.58 -0.41 0.57
C VAL A 16 20.72 -1.48 -0.51
N PRO A 17 21.03 -2.75 -0.15
CA PRO A 17 21.24 -3.78 -1.15
C PRO A 17 19.94 -3.95 -1.94
N ALA A 18 20.08 -3.98 -3.27
CA ALA A 18 19.01 -4.27 -4.21
C ALA A 18 18.32 -5.57 -3.78
N ARG A 19 17.18 -5.43 -3.11
CA ARG A 19 16.41 -6.54 -2.56
C ARG A 19 15.91 -7.35 -3.75
N GLY A 20 16.38 -8.60 -3.85
CA GLY A 20 15.99 -9.55 -4.88
C GLY A 20 14.50 -9.49 -5.18
N ARG A 21 14.17 -9.55 -6.47
CA ARG A 21 12.86 -9.48 -7.13
C ARG A 21 11.71 -9.98 -6.24
N LYS A 22 11.25 -9.14 -5.31
CA LYS A 22 10.04 -9.40 -4.53
C LYS A 22 8.87 -9.28 -5.51
N PRO A 23 7.84 -10.13 -5.40
CA PRO A 23 6.61 -9.94 -6.18
C PRO A 23 6.14 -8.51 -5.96
N ALA A 24 5.74 -7.84 -7.04
CA ALA A 24 5.34 -6.44 -6.99
C ALA A 24 4.18 -6.29 -5.99
N ALA A 25 4.50 -5.78 -4.80
CA ALA A 25 3.51 -5.52 -3.78
C ALA A 25 2.89 -4.16 -4.08
N SER A 26 1.60 -4.12 -4.34
CA SER A 26 0.85 -2.89 -4.51
C SER A 26 0.23 -2.49 -3.18
N ARG A 27 0.45 -1.24 -2.78
CA ARG A 27 -0.08 -0.70 -1.54
C ARG A 27 -1.24 0.25 -1.85
N LEU A 28 -2.37 -0.02 -1.20
CA LEU A 28 -3.65 0.66 -1.33
C LEU A 28 -4.03 1.23 0.02
N THR A 29 -4.27 2.53 0.10
CA THR A 29 -4.74 3.19 1.33
C THR A 29 -6.20 3.58 1.17
N VAL A 30 -7.06 3.08 2.04
CA VAL A 30 -8.49 3.36 2.07
C VAL A 30 -8.80 4.19 3.30
N VAL A 31 -9.30 5.41 3.11
CA VAL A 31 -9.79 6.25 4.20
C VAL A 31 -11.29 6.04 4.31
N CYS A 32 -11.76 5.60 5.48
CA CYS A 32 -13.17 5.34 5.74
C CYS A 32 -13.59 5.85 7.12
N ALA A 33 -14.89 5.99 7.34
CA ALA A 33 -15.45 6.27 8.65
C ALA A 33 -15.12 5.13 9.61
N ARG A 34 -14.75 5.47 10.85
CA ARG A 34 -14.34 4.50 11.88
C ARG A 34 -15.39 3.42 12.11
N ASP A 35 -16.65 3.81 12.18
CA ASP A 35 -17.77 2.91 12.46
C ASP A 35 -18.03 1.92 11.31
N HIS A 36 -17.66 2.29 10.08
CA HIS A 36 -17.82 1.44 8.89
C HIS A 36 -16.59 0.58 8.58
N MET A 37 -15.52 0.67 9.36
CA MET A 37 -14.26 -0.03 9.06
C MET A 37 -14.45 -1.55 8.99
N ALA A 38 -15.21 -2.12 9.92
CA ALA A 38 -15.42 -3.57 9.98
C ALA A 38 -16.06 -4.10 8.68
N ASP A 39 -17.05 -3.37 8.16
CA ASP A 39 -17.77 -3.71 6.92
C ASP A 39 -16.90 -3.48 5.69
N VAL A 40 -16.15 -2.36 5.65
CA VAL A 40 -15.18 -2.06 4.60
C VAL A 40 -14.12 -3.17 4.54
N ARG A 41 -13.60 -3.62 5.68
CA ARG A 41 -12.62 -4.71 5.77
C ARG A 41 -13.20 -6.02 5.23
N ARG A 42 -14.41 -6.39 5.63
CA ARG A 42 -15.09 -7.61 5.16
C ARG A 42 -15.30 -7.57 3.64
N THR A 43 -15.79 -6.44 3.14
CA THR A 43 -16.03 -6.20 1.71
C THR A 43 -14.73 -6.26 0.92
N LEU A 44 -13.66 -5.66 1.44
CA LEU A 44 -12.35 -5.68 0.82
C LEU A 44 -11.81 -7.11 0.70
N TYR A 45 -11.81 -7.90 1.77
CA TYR A 45 -11.35 -9.29 1.69
C TYR A 45 -12.18 -10.10 0.69
N LYS A 46 -13.51 -10.00 0.76
CA LYS A 46 -14.43 -10.71 -0.15
C LYS A 46 -14.20 -10.34 -1.62
N ASN A 47 -14.11 -9.05 -1.91
CA ASN A 47 -13.94 -8.55 -3.27
C ASN A 47 -12.57 -8.97 -3.83
N PHE A 48 -11.51 -8.85 -3.03
CA PHE A 48 -10.16 -9.20 -3.46
C PHE A 48 -10.00 -10.71 -3.64
N GLU A 49 -10.54 -11.52 -2.73
CA GLU A 49 -10.55 -12.98 -2.85
C GLU A 49 -11.33 -13.44 -4.08
N SER A 50 -12.54 -12.88 -4.31
CA SER A 50 -13.34 -13.18 -5.50
C SER A 50 -12.65 -12.82 -6.83
N ALA A 51 -11.72 -11.87 -6.77
CA ALA A 51 -10.91 -11.44 -7.90
C ALA A 51 -9.57 -12.18 -8.03
N GLY A 52 -9.30 -13.17 -7.17
CA GLY A 52 -8.04 -13.92 -7.13
C GLY A 52 -6.84 -13.13 -6.60
N LEU A 53 -7.07 -12.00 -5.94
CA LEU A 53 -6.03 -11.13 -5.38
C LEU A 53 -5.69 -11.56 -3.95
N LYS A 54 -4.40 -11.77 -3.67
CA LYS A 54 -3.94 -12.11 -2.33
C LYS A 54 -3.61 -10.86 -1.52
N VAL A 55 -4.43 -10.59 -0.51
CA VAL A 55 -4.14 -9.57 0.50
C VAL A 55 -3.01 -10.07 1.41
N GLY A 56 -1.91 -9.34 1.47
CA GLY A 56 -0.74 -9.69 2.26
C GLY A 56 -0.78 -9.13 3.68
N SER A 57 -1.08 -7.84 3.83
CA SER A 57 -1.23 -7.22 5.14
C SER A 57 -2.22 -6.06 5.11
N VAL A 58 -2.90 -5.83 6.22
CA VAL A 58 -3.78 -4.67 6.42
C VAL A 58 -3.33 -3.98 7.71
N GLN A 59 -2.94 -2.72 7.60
CA GLN A 59 -2.55 -1.88 8.73
C GLN A 59 -3.60 -0.79 8.88
N VAL A 60 -4.08 -0.57 10.11
CA VAL A 60 -5.08 0.45 10.40
C VAL A 60 -4.40 1.54 11.21
N SER A 61 -4.43 2.76 10.69
CA SER A 61 -3.88 3.95 11.33
C SER A 61 -5.00 4.94 11.61
N ALA A 62 -4.88 5.67 12.72
CA ALA A 62 -5.74 6.82 12.97
C ALA A 62 -5.52 7.88 11.87
N ALA A 63 -6.60 8.50 11.40
CA ALA A 63 -6.52 9.67 10.56
C ALA A 63 -6.42 10.94 11.44
N ALA A 64 -6.14 12.09 10.82
CA ALA A 64 -6.16 13.37 11.51
C ALA A 64 -7.55 13.70 12.10
N ASP A 65 -8.61 13.24 11.45
CA ASP A 65 -9.98 13.30 11.95
C ASP A 65 -10.30 12.05 12.79
N PRO A 66 -10.72 12.18 14.07
CA PRO A 66 -11.04 11.05 14.93
C PRO A 66 -12.21 10.19 14.43
N ALA A 67 -13.11 10.74 13.61
CA ALA A 67 -14.20 10.01 12.98
C ALA A 67 -13.72 9.16 11.78
N LEU A 68 -12.48 9.36 11.32
CA LEU A 68 -11.91 8.68 10.17
C LEU A 68 -10.77 7.72 10.59
N VAL A 69 -10.63 6.67 9.79
CA VAL A 69 -9.52 5.71 9.90
C VAL A 69 -8.94 5.45 8.52
N SER A 70 -7.63 5.20 8.49
CA SER A 70 -6.88 4.89 7.29
C SER A 70 -6.46 3.43 7.32
N ALA A 71 -6.97 2.62 6.40
CA ALA A 71 -6.59 1.23 6.22
C ALA A 71 -5.60 1.11 5.06
N CYS A 72 -4.35 0.80 5.37
CA CYS A 72 -3.30 0.53 4.41
C CYS A 72 -3.22 -0.97 4.12
N VAL A 73 -3.58 -1.36 2.91
CA VAL A 73 -3.62 -2.73 2.42
C VAL A 73 -2.45 -2.97 1.49
N THR A 74 -1.63 -3.96 1.80
CA THR A 74 -0.57 -4.45 0.92
C THR A 74 -1.09 -5.70 0.21
N VAL A 75 -1.09 -5.67 -1.12
CA VAL A 75 -1.60 -6.74 -1.97
C VAL A 75 -0.45 -7.26 -2.81
N SER A 76 -0.24 -8.58 -2.78
CA SER A 76 0.71 -9.23 -3.68
C SER A 76 0.03 -9.42 -5.02
N CYS A 77 0.50 -8.69 -6.04
CA CYS A 77 -0.13 -8.66 -7.35
C CYS A 77 0.90 -8.81 -8.47
N SER A 78 0.75 -9.84 -9.30
CA SER A 78 1.49 -9.94 -10.56
C SER A 78 1.13 -8.77 -11.50
N PRO A 79 2.02 -8.35 -12.41
CA PRO A 79 1.75 -7.24 -13.32
C PRO A 79 0.49 -7.45 -14.19
N GLU A 80 0.18 -8.71 -14.53
CA GLU A 80 -1.03 -9.11 -15.27
C GLU A 80 -2.34 -8.88 -14.51
N MET A 81 -2.31 -8.91 -13.17
CA MET A 81 -3.49 -8.70 -12.31
C MET A 81 -3.69 -7.24 -11.89
N ARG A 82 -2.76 -6.33 -12.26
CA ARG A 82 -2.89 -4.89 -12.00
C ARG A 82 -4.21 -4.28 -12.48
N PRO A 83 -4.74 -4.55 -13.69
CA PRO A 83 -6.03 -3.99 -14.10
C PRO A 83 -7.19 -4.47 -13.22
N VAL A 84 -7.16 -5.73 -12.79
CA VAL A 84 -8.16 -6.30 -11.86
C VAL A 84 -8.08 -5.60 -10.51
N LEU A 85 -6.87 -5.43 -9.98
CA LEU A 85 -6.61 -4.70 -8.75
C LEU A 85 -7.09 -3.23 -8.82
N MET A 86 -6.86 -2.55 -9.94
CA MET A 86 -7.36 -1.19 -10.16
C MET A 86 -8.87 -1.10 -10.19
N LYS A 87 -9.53 -2.07 -10.86
CA LYS A 87 -10.99 -2.18 -10.86
C LYS A 87 -11.52 -2.38 -9.44
N GLN A 88 -10.97 -3.32 -8.68
CA GLN A 88 -11.40 -3.58 -7.29
C GLN A 88 -11.22 -2.36 -6.38
N ALA A 89 -10.13 -1.61 -6.53
CA ALA A 89 -9.94 -0.37 -5.77
C ALA A 89 -10.93 0.72 -6.16
N ARG A 90 -11.33 0.79 -7.43
CA ARG A 90 -12.38 1.70 -7.90
C ARG A 90 -13.73 1.29 -7.32
N ASP A 91 -14.04 0.00 -7.31
CA ASP A 91 -15.26 -0.53 -6.71
C ASP A 91 -15.30 -0.27 -5.19
N LEU A 92 -14.15 -0.26 -4.51
CA LEU A 92 -14.07 0.16 -3.11
C LEU A 92 -14.50 1.61 -2.85
N THR A 93 -14.41 2.51 -3.83
CA THR A 93 -14.88 3.90 -3.66
C THR A 93 -16.40 4.01 -3.59
N THR A 94 -17.13 3.00 -4.04
CA THR A 94 -18.61 2.99 -4.00
C THR A 94 -19.16 2.36 -2.72
N VAL A 95 -18.28 1.78 -1.88
CA VAL A 95 -18.66 1.17 -0.60
C VAL A 95 -19.04 2.26 0.39
N ALA A 96 -20.17 2.05 1.08
CA ALA A 96 -20.65 2.97 2.10
C ALA A 96 -19.59 3.21 3.19
N GLY A 97 -19.38 4.47 3.55
CA GLY A 97 -18.40 4.87 4.56
C GLY A 97 -16.97 5.05 4.03
N VAL A 98 -16.66 4.69 2.78
CA VAL A 98 -15.37 5.02 2.15
C VAL A 98 -15.38 6.48 1.70
N ARG A 99 -14.39 7.25 2.15
CA ARG A 99 -14.19 8.66 1.75
C ARG A 99 -13.30 8.73 0.51
N HIS A 100 -12.11 8.13 0.60
CA HIS A 100 -11.12 8.19 -0.46
C HIS A 100 -10.27 6.93 -0.50
N VAL A 101 -9.89 6.53 -1.71
CA VAL A 101 -8.95 5.44 -1.96
C VAL A 101 -7.72 6.05 -2.64
N ARG A 102 -6.54 5.79 -2.10
CA ARG A 102 -5.26 6.29 -2.61
C ARG A 102 -4.32 5.13 -2.89
N TRP A 103 -3.72 5.14 -4.07
CA TRP A 103 -2.56 4.31 -4.36
C TRP A 103 -1.32 4.98 -3.78
N GLY A 104 -0.45 4.20 -3.17
CA GLY A 104 0.81 4.74 -2.70
C GLY A 104 1.78 3.66 -2.34
N ASP A 105 2.90 3.61 -3.05
CA ASP A 105 4.15 3.12 -2.49
C ASP A 105 4.62 4.24 -1.57
N HIS A 106 4.42 4.12 -0.26
CA HIS A 106 4.96 5.08 0.69
C HIS A 106 6.48 4.87 0.78
N ARG A 107 7.20 5.02 -0.34
CA ARG A 107 8.55 5.57 -0.33
C ARG A 107 8.37 7.02 0.11
N HIS A 108 8.22 7.20 1.42
CA HIS A 108 8.77 8.39 2.04
C HIS A 108 10.26 8.33 1.69
N ILE A 109 10.62 8.94 0.56
CA ILE A 109 11.99 9.38 0.37
C ILE A 109 12.09 10.51 1.39
N VAL A 110 12.49 10.14 2.61
CA VAL A 110 12.95 11.12 3.58
C VAL A 110 14.26 11.62 2.98
N LEU A 111 14.16 12.67 2.16
CA LEU A 111 15.30 13.48 1.81
C LEU A 111 15.68 14.21 3.10
N ASN A 112 16.67 13.67 3.79
CA ASN A 112 17.41 14.37 4.83
C ASN A 112 18.64 14.99 4.20
#